data_AF-A0A7W0VQT6-F1
#
_entry.id   AF-A0A7W0VQT6-F1
#
_cell.length_a   1.000
_cell.length_b   1.000
_cell.length_c   1.000
_cell.angle_alpha   90.00
_cell.angle_beta   90.00
_cell.angle_gamma   90.00
#
_symmetry.space_group_name_H-M   'P 1'
#
loop_
_entity.id
_entity.type
_entity.pdbx_description
1 polymer ?
#
loop_
_entity_poly.entity_id
_entity_poly.type
_entity_poly.pdbx_seq_one_letter_code
_entity_poly.pdbx_strand_id
1 'polypeptide(L)'
;MTRFAVLALALSACASEGPPPGDVTDPYVGPITRYVVDRFDLPTTSTKARELGDDLDGDQTRDNQLGLTFTTLSSFGNLTTHAPDMIASGALASIVQIQADERSGSPARVWFYGAEGDEAVAVGGRIADGKFTSNRTRSTWVPGTARLRLPVFVDSDPVEIELHGVQIDLTPDGKGGYDGVINGGVREADALRIAYDGIMEMLYANPQDHRTFWYIVDRNHDGTIGFEETTTGGALLESLIASDLEIRLRDGTREPMVSLGFGFHISPCPSGQCAPATIADRCHDRILDGTETDIDCGGDCMPCGDRERCSAPEDCFSGSCAGGQCAAASCSDGRLDGFEADIDCGGGCGSCASGRTCDFAHDCTSGMCTNDRCF
;
A
#
# COMPACT_ATOMS: atom_id res chain seq x y z
N MET A 1 -73.99 -18.55 14.96
CA MET A 1 -73.48 -17.32 14.30
C MET A 1 -72.01 -17.19 14.66
N THR A 2 -71.14 -17.84 13.89
CA THR A 2 -69.70 -17.93 14.15
C THR A 2 -69.00 -16.99 13.17
N ARG A 3 -68.41 -15.91 13.68
CA ARG A 3 -67.70 -14.92 12.88
C ARG A 3 -66.33 -15.47 12.49
N PHE A 4 -66.11 -15.71 11.20
CA PHE A 4 -64.77 -15.90 10.64
C PHE A 4 -64.11 -14.53 10.50
N ALA A 5 -63.04 -14.30 11.26
CA ALA A 5 -62.14 -13.17 11.05
C ALA A 5 -61.18 -13.55 9.91
N VAL A 6 -61.29 -12.87 8.78
CA VAL A 6 -60.33 -12.97 7.67
C VAL A 6 -59.12 -12.12 8.06
N LEU A 7 -58.01 -12.79 8.37
CA LEU A 7 -56.71 -12.17 8.60
C LEU A 7 -56.11 -11.78 7.25
N ALA A 8 -56.17 -10.49 6.90
CA ALA A 8 -55.49 -9.97 5.72
C ALA A 8 -53.99 -9.89 6.02
N LEU A 9 -53.19 -10.82 5.46
CA LEU A 9 -51.74 -10.68 5.40
C LEU A 9 -51.42 -9.51 4.47
N ALA A 10 -50.96 -8.40 5.04
CA ALA A 10 -50.28 -7.35 4.30
C ALA A 10 -48.90 -7.89 3.88
N LEU A 11 -48.76 -8.29 2.63
CA LEU A 11 -47.47 -8.48 2.00
C LEU A 11 -46.82 -7.10 1.85
N SER A 12 -45.93 -6.75 2.78
CA SER A 12 -44.95 -5.69 2.56
C SER A 12 -44.00 -6.16 1.46
N ALA A 13 -44.25 -5.74 0.23
CA ALA A 13 -43.25 -5.82 -0.81
C ALA A 13 -42.09 -4.92 -0.40
N CYS A 14 -40.94 -5.53 -0.04
CA CYS A 14 -39.68 -4.81 -0.05
C CYS A 14 -39.44 -4.40 -1.51
N ALA A 15 -39.84 -3.17 -1.87
CA ALA A 15 -39.32 -2.54 -3.07
C ALA A 15 -37.83 -2.35 -2.79
N SER A 16 -36.99 -3.23 -3.34
CA SER A 16 -35.59 -2.89 -3.54
C SER A 16 -35.60 -1.63 -4.37
N GLU A 17 -35.22 -0.49 -3.79
CA GLU A 17 -34.99 0.73 -4.55
C GLU A 17 -34.04 0.34 -5.69
N GLY A 18 -34.48 0.55 -6.94
CA GLY A 18 -33.60 0.37 -8.08
C GLY A 18 -32.35 1.25 -7.92
N PRO A 19 -31.26 0.97 -8.64
CA PRO A 19 -30.05 1.78 -8.55
C PRO A 19 -30.41 3.27 -8.74
N PRO A 20 -29.76 4.20 -7.99
CA PRO A 20 -30.05 5.62 -8.09
C PRO A 20 -29.99 6.13 -9.54
N PRO A 21 -30.71 7.23 -9.85
CA PRO A 21 -30.59 7.88 -11.14
C PRO A 21 -29.11 8.29 -11.38
N GLY A 22 -28.45 7.68 -12.36
CA GLY A 22 -27.08 8.01 -12.73
C GLY A 22 -26.12 6.82 -12.75
N ASP A 23 -26.48 5.70 -12.12
CA ASP A 23 -25.68 4.48 -12.13
C ASP A 23 -25.52 3.95 -13.56
N VAL A 24 -24.28 3.94 -14.05
CA VAL A 24 -23.96 3.28 -15.30
C VAL A 24 -23.70 1.81 -15.02
N THR A 25 -24.62 0.98 -15.47
CA THR A 25 -24.64 -0.48 -15.26
C THR A 25 -24.82 -1.21 -16.59
N ASP A 26 -24.86 -2.54 -16.54
CA ASP A 26 -25.10 -3.39 -17.72
C ASP A 26 -26.34 -2.94 -18.53
N PRO A 27 -26.34 -3.12 -19.86
CA PRO A 27 -25.32 -3.81 -20.65
C PRO A 27 -24.17 -2.90 -21.10
N TYR A 28 -22.94 -3.43 -21.04
CA TYR A 28 -21.76 -2.84 -21.70
C TYR A 28 -21.53 -3.49 -23.07
N VAL A 29 -21.15 -2.68 -24.06
CA VAL A 29 -20.88 -3.14 -25.44
C VAL A 29 -19.50 -2.68 -25.90
N GLY A 30 -18.99 -3.28 -26.97
CA GLY A 30 -17.66 -3.01 -27.51
C GLY A 30 -16.59 -4.03 -27.08
N PRO A 31 -15.39 -3.95 -27.68
CA PRO A 31 -14.28 -4.85 -27.38
C PRO A 31 -13.73 -4.65 -25.96
N ILE A 32 -13.06 -5.68 -25.45
CA ILE A 32 -12.26 -5.60 -24.23
C ILE A 32 -10.80 -5.40 -24.65
N THR A 33 -10.19 -4.32 -24.17
CA THR A 33 -8.77 -4.02 -24.40
C THR A 33 -8.00 -4.21 -23.10
N ARG A 34 -6.86 -4.91 -23.18
CA ARG A 34 -5.96 -5.19 -22.05
C ARG A 34 -4.83 -4.17 -22.01
N TYR A 35 -4.51 -3.70 -20.82
CA TYR A 35 -3.41 -2.83 -20.49
C TYR A 35 -2.63 -3.39 -19.30
N VAL A 36 -1.38 -2.98 -19.15
CA VAL A 36 -0.58 -3.20 -17.93
C VAL A 36 -0.37 -1.88 -17.24
N VAL A 37 -0.27 -1.90 -15.91
CA VAL A 37 0.23 -0.76 -15.14
C VAL A 37 1.75 -0.76 -15.27
N ASP A 38 2.31 0.34 -15.77
CA ASP A 38 3.77 0.50 -15.95
C ASP A 38 4.36 1.59 -15.05
N ARG A 39 3.51 2.28 -14.27
CA ARG A 39 3.90 3.29 -13.30
C ARG A 39 2.84 3.44 -12.22
N PHE A 40 3.27 3.58 -10.97
CA PHE A 40 2.46 4.07 -9.86
C PHE A 40 2.94 5.46 -9.45
N ASP A 41 2.01 6.38 -9.26
CA ASP A 41 2.23 7.75 -8.83
C ASP A 41 1.64 7.95 -7.43
N LEU A 42 2.33 7.42 -6.41
CA LEU A 42 1.98 7.64 -5.00
C LEU A 42 2.30 9.09 -4.59
N PRO A 43 1.40 9.80 -3.90
CA PRO A 43 1.65 11.19 -3.50
C PRO A 43 2.77 11.32 -2.45
N THR A 44 3.82 12.07 -2.80
CA THR A 44 4.93 12.42 -1.88
C THR A 44 4.79 13.81 -1.27
N THR A 45 3.78 14.58 -1.67
CA THR A 45 3.50 15.92 -1.13
C THR A 45 2.02 16.08 -0.83
N SER A 46 1.68 16.92 0.15
CA SER A 46 0.28 17.18 0.53
C SER A 46 -0.54 17.80 -0.61
N THR A 47 0.09 18.57 -1.49
CA THR A 47 -0.53 19.08 -2.72
C THR A 47 -0.92 17.93 -3.63
N LYS A 48 0.01 17.00 -3.90
CA LYS A 48 -0.27 15.86 -4.78
C LYS A 48 -1.30 14.91 -4.18
N ALA A 49 -1.26 14.69 -2.87
CA ALA A 49 -2.29 13.91 -2.16
C ALA A 49 -3.69 14.50 -2.38
N ARG A 50 -3.85 15.82 -2.25
CA ARG A 50 -5.13 16.50 -2.51
C ARG A 50 -5.55 16.47 -3.97
N GLU A 51 -4.61 16.58 -4.91
CA GLU A 51 -4.89 16.47 -6.35
C GLU A 51 -5.40 15.08 -6.75
N LEU A 52 -4.87 14.03 -6.11
CA LEU A 52 -5.22 12.64 -6.38
C LEU A 52 -6.42 12.12 -5.57
N GLY A 53 -6.84 12.83 -4.51
CA GLY A 53 -8.08 12.53 -3.78
C GLY A 53 -9.34 12.94 -4.55
N ASP A 54 -10.51 12.45 -4.15
CA ASP A 54 -11.82 12.92 -4.66
C ASP A 54 -12.80 13.08 -3.51
N ASP A 55 -13.91 13.78 -3.74
CA ASP A 55 -15.03 13.89 -2.78
C ASP A 55 -15.90 12.63 -2.87
N LEU A 56 -15.59 11.63 -2.04
CA LEU A 56 -16.13 10.28 -2.14
C LEU A 56 -17.46 10.12 -1.40
N ASP A 57 -17.77 10.93 -0.39
CA ASP A 57 -19.04 10.89 0.35
C ASP A 57 -19.95 12.12 0.15
N GLY A 58 -19.48 13.16 -0.54
CA GLY A 58 -20.26 14.33 -0.92
C GLY A 58 -20.23 15.47 0.09
N ASP A 59 -19.28 15.48 1.04
CA ASP A 59 -19.12 16.52 2.05
C ASP A 59 -18.41 17.79 1.52
N GLN A 60 -17.95 17.77 0.25
CA GLN A 60 -17.18 18.83 -0.44
C GLN A 60 -15.71 18.95 -0.03
N THR A 61 -15.22 18.01 0.78
CA THR A 61 -13.80 17.78 1.06
C THR A 61 -13.26 16.79 0.02
N ARG A 62 -11.94 16.80 -0.23
CA ARG A 62 -11.30 15.74 -1.00
C ARG A 62 -10.69 14.73 -0.04
N ASP A 63 -11.07 13.49 -0.21
CA ASP A 63 -10.68 12.38 0.65
C ASP A 63 -9.42 11.74 0.07
N ASN A 64 -8.32 11.82 0.82
CA ASN A 64 -7.10 11.05 0.55
C ASN A 64 -6.18 10.96 1.78
N GLN A 65 -6.71 10.45 2.90
CA GLN A 65 -5.98 10.34 4.16
C GLN A 65 -4.76 9.42 4.03
N LEU A 66 -4.87 8.26 3.36
CA LEU A 66 -3.70 7.41 3.09
C LEU A 66 -2.70 8.09 2.16
N GLY A 67 -3.16 8.91 1.21
CA GLY A 67 -2.27 9.74 0.40
C GLY A 67 -1.46 10.73 1.25
N LEU A 68 -2.05 11.32 2.30
CA LEU A 68 -1.31 12.16 3.26
C LEU A 68 -0.33 11.33 4.09
N THR A 69 -0.69 10.11 4.49
CA THR A 69 0.21 9.16 5.15
C THR A 69 1.45 8.86 4.31
N PHE A 70 1.29 8.66 3.00
CA PHE A 70 2.42 8.45 2.09
C PHE A 70 3.38 9.65 2.06
N THR A 71 2.88 10.88 2.22
CA THR A 71 3.75 12.07 2.33
C THR A 71 4.61 12.05 3.59
N THR A 72 4.05 11.56 4.71
CA THR A 72 4.78 11.40 5.96
C THR A 72 5.85 10.32 5.82
N LEU A 73 5.50 9.15 5.26
CA LEU A 73 6.47 8.07 4.97
C LEU A 73 7.59 8.56 4.06
N SER A 74 7.25 9.29 2.99
CA SER A 74 8.23 9.87 2.07
C SER A 74 9.17 10.86 2.76
N SER A 75 8.69 11.64 3.73
CA SER A 75 9.53 12.56 4.51
C SER A 75 10.55 11.87 5.41
N PHE A 76 10.30 10.61 5.78
CA PHE A 76 11.24 9.75 6.50
C PHE A 76 12.13 8.91 5.59
N GLY A 77 11.92 8.93 4.27
CA GLY A 77 12.61 8.05 3.33
C GLY A 77 12.05 6.62 3.25
N ASN A 78 10.89 6.38 3.87
CA ASN A 78 10.32 5.04 4.02
C ASN A 78 9.29 4.68 2.94
N LEU A 79 8.96 5.62 2.05
CA LEU A 79 8.14 5.35 0.89
C LEU A 79 9.03 4.88 -0.26
N THR A 80 8.73 3.71 -0.84
CA THR A 80 9.56 3.15 -1.91
C THR A 80 9.59 4.01 -3.17
N THR A 81 10.74 3.98 -3.83
CA THR A 81 10.94 4.58 -5.16
C THR A 81 11.23 3.52 -6.25
N HIS A 82 11.23 2.24 -5.87
CA HIS A 82 11.64 1.09 -6.69
C HIS A 82 10.48 0.40 -7.41
N ALA A 83 9.29 1.02 -7.43
CA ALA A 83 8.15 0.52 -8.20
C ALA A 83 8.48 0.19 -9.67
N PRO A 84 9.32 0.98 -10.39
CA PRO A 84 9.71 0.63 -11.76
C PRO A 84 10.46 -0.71 -11.86
N ASP A 85 11.32 -1.04 -10.90
CA ASP A 85 12.07 -2.29 -10.86
C ASP A 85 11.14 -3.47 -10.52
N MET A 86 10.24 -3.30 -9.56
CA MET A 86 9.21 -4.31 -9.22
C MET A 86 8.24 -4.59 -10.39
N ILE A 87 7.91 -3.57 -11.19
CA ILE A 87 7.12 -3.76 -12.42
C ILE A 87 7.94 -4.49 -13.48
N ALA A 88 9.22 -4.13 -13.62
CA ALA A 88 10.14 -4.72 -14.59
C ALA A 88 10.38 -6.21 -14.33
N SER A 89 10.53 -6.60 -13.06
CA SER A 89 10.68 -8.00 -12.62
C SER A 89 9.38 -8.80 -12.72
N GLY A 90 8.24 -8.11 -12.66
CA GLY A 90 6.90 -8.71 -12.63
C GLY A 90 6.40 -9.00 -11.21
N ALA A 91 7.14 -8.64 -10.17
CA ALA A 91 6.66 -8.68 -8.78
C ALA A 91 5.42 -7.78 -8.58
N LEU A 92 5.35 -6.67 -9.31
CA LEU A 92 4.23 -5.74 -9.35
C LEU A 92 3.58 -5.69 -10.74
N ALA A 93 2.88 -6.77 -11.11
CA ALA A 93 2.31 -6.96 -12.45
C ALA A 93 0.79 -6.67 -12.53
N SER A 94 0.35 -5.48 -12.13
CA SER A 94 -1.07 -5.10 -12.20
C SER A 94 -1.57 -4.94 -13.65
N ILE A 95 -2.82 -5.33 -13.88
CA ILE A 95 -3.46 -5.34 -15.20
C ILE A 95 -4.74 -4.51 -15.14
N VAL A 96 -5.01 -3.76 -16.21
CA VAL A 96 -6.27 -3.05 -16.39
C VAL A 96 -6.95 -3.55 -17.65
N GLN A 97 -8.25 -3.85 -17.57
CA GLN A 97 -9.07 -4.14 -18.73
C GLN A 97 -10.16 -3.09 -18.88
N ILE A 98 -10.38 -2.65 -20.12
CA ILE A 98 -11.41 -1.66 -20.45
C ILE A 98 -12.35 -2.28 -21.47
N GLN A 99 -13.64 -2.33 -21.17
CA GLN A 99 -14.67 -2.62 -22.16
C GLN A 99 -15.43 -1.35 -22.51
N ALA A 100 -15.36 -0.94 -23.77
CA ALA A 100 -16.06 0.25 -24.23
C ALA A 100 -16.38 0.21 -25.72
N ASP A 101 -17.45 0.92 -26.09
CA ASP A 101 -17.74 1.35 -27.45
C ASP A 101 -17.07 2.72 -27.68
N GLU A 102 -16.37 2.88 -28.81
CA GLU A 102 -15.59 4.08 -29.13
C GLU A 102 -16.46 5.34 -29.30
N ARG A 103 -17.79 5.21 -29.34
CA ARG A 103 -18.71 6.34 -29.39
C ARG A 103 -18.69 7.15 -28.08
N SER A 104 -18.36 8.44 -28.20
CA SER A 104 -18.40 9.39 -27.07
C SER A 104 -19.78 9.39 -26.38
N GLY A 105 -19.78 9.35 -25.04
CA GLY A 105 -20.94 9.20 -24.17
C GLY A 105 -21.35 7.76 -23.85
N SER A 106 -20.71 6.75 -24.45
CA SER A 106 -21.11 5.34 -24.27
C SER A 106 -20.81 4.80 -22.87
N PRO A 107 -21.69 3.94 -22.32
CA PRO A 107 -21.36 3.13 -21.15
C PRO A 107 -20.10 2.29 -21.38
N ALA A 108 -19.24 2.24 -20.37
CA ALA A 108 -18.02 1.47 -20.37
C ALA A 108 -17.78 0.90 -18.96
N ARG A 109 -16.89 -0.08 -18.87
CA ARG A 109 -16.43 -0.60 -17.58
C ARG A 109 -14.94 -0.86 -17.58
N VAL A 110 -14.35 -0.71 -16.40
CA VAL A 110 -12.93 -0.93 -16.15
C VAL A 110 -12.79 -1.98 -15.04
N TRP A 111 -11.86 -2.91 -15.24
CA TRP A 111 -11.39 -3.80 -14.18
C TRP A 111 -9.95 -3.46 -13.87
N PHE A 112 -9.63 -3.38 -12.58
CA PHE A 112 -8.27 -3.28 -12.09
C PHE A 112 -7.95 -4.57 -11.35
N TYR A 113 -6.91 -5.26 -11.81
CA TYR A 113 -6.40 -6.49 -11.21
C TYR A 113 -5.05 -6.19 -10.56
N GLY A 114 -4.92 -6.43 -9.25
CA GLY A 114 -3.65 -6.31 -8.53
C GLY A 114 -2.56 -7.18 -9.16
N ALA A 115 -2.92 -8.38 -9.58
CA ALA A 115 -2.16 -9.21 -10.51
C ALA A 115 -3.04 -10.12 -11.36
N GLU A 116 -2.39 -10.80 -12.32
CA GLU A 116 -3.05 -11.77 -13.18
C GLU A 116 -3.66 -12.92 -12.38
N GLY A 117 -4.97 -13.11 -12.55
CA GLY A 117 -5.74 -14.16 -11.86
C GLY A 117 -6.52 -13.69 -10.63
N ASP A 118 -6.27 -12.47 -10.15
CA ASP A 118 -7.05 -11.90 -9.05
C ASP A 118 -8.53 -11.68 -9.45
N GLU A 119 -9.42 -11.70 -8.45
CA GLU A 119 -10.80 -11.27 -8.64
C GLU A 119 -10.87 -9.74 -8.74
N ALA A 120 -11.56 -9.22 -9.75
CA ALA A 120 -11.84 -7.80 -9.89
C ALA A 120 -13.31 -7.55 -10.20
N VAL A 121 -13.91 -6.58 -9.50
CA VAL A 121 -15.26 -6.11 -9.81
C VAL A 121 -15.17 -5.00 -10.85
N ALA A 122 -16.00 -5.10 -11.88
CA ALA A 122 -16.11 -4.08 -12.92
C ALA A 122 -16.58 -2.74 -12.31
N VAL A 123 -15.79 -1.69 -12.52
CA VAL A 123 -16.15 -0.30 -12.24
C VAL A 123 -16.85 0.25 -13.48
N GLY A 124 -18.16 0.49 -13.38
CA GLY A 124 -18.96 1.08 -14.46
C GLY A 124 -18.72 2.59 -14.60
N GLY A 125 -18.88 3.12 -15.81
CA GLY A 125 -18.68 4.54 -16.10
C GLY A 125 -19.02 4.90 -17.54
N ARG A 126 -18.59 6.08 -17.99
CA ARG A 126 -18.76 6.52 -19.38
C ARG A 126 -17.43 6.92 -19.99
N ILE A 127 -17.30 6.69 -21.30
CA ILE A 127 -16.24 7.29 -22.10
C ILE A 127 -16.78 8.52 -22.80
N ALA A 128 -16.12 9.66 -22.65
CA ALA A 128 -16.36 10.87 -23.43
C ALA A 128 -15.01 11.41 -23.92
N ASP A 129 -14.88 11.60 -25.23
CA ASP A 129 -13.65 12.10 -25.87
C ASP A 129 -12.40 11.28 -25.47
N GLY A 130 -12.57 9.96 -25.39
CA GLY A 130 -11.53 9.01 -24.97
C GLY A 130 -11.31 8.94 -23.46
N LYS A 131 -11.74 9.94 -22.68
CA LYS A 131 -11.65 9.92 -21.22
C LYS A 131 -12.70 9.00 -20.62
N PHE A 132 -12.27 8.06 -19.79
CA PHE A 132 -13.18 7.26 -18.95
C PHE A 132 -13.42 7.97 -17.63
N THR A 133 -14.67 7.99 -17.19
CA THR A 133 -15.07 8.48 -15.88
C THR A 133 -16.04 7.51 -15.23
N SER A 134 -15.65 6.97 -14.07
CA SER A 134 -16.47 6.01 -13.34
C SER A 134 -17.72 6.63 -12.73
N ASN A 135 -18.63 5.76 -12.33
CA ASN A 135 -19.66 6.07 -11.34
C ASN A 135 -19.00 6.66 -10.08
N ARG A 136 -19.66 7.65 -9.47
CA ARG A 136 -19.15 8.35 -8.29
C ARG A 136 -19.77 7.77 -7.03
N THR A 137 -18.96 7.38 -6.06
CA THR A 137 -19.41 6.79 -4.78
C THR A 137 -20.42 7.66 -4.05
N ARG A 138 -20.21 8.99 -4.05
CA ARG A 138 -21.12 9.95 -3.41
C ARG A 138 -22.56 9.93 -3.95
N SER A 139 -22.79 9.41 -5.16
CA SER A 139 -24.09 9.46 -5.83
C SER A 139 -24.58 8.15 -6.43
N THR A 140 -23.81 7.05 -6.35
CA THR A 140 -24.11 5.79 -7.03
C THR A 140 -23.99 4.58 -6.10
N TRP A 141 -24.68 3.47 -6.41
CA TRP A 141 -24.69 2.26 -5.56
C TRP A 141 -23.89 1.09 -6.14
N VAL A 142 -23.25 1.30 -7.29
CA VAL A 142 -22.47 0.27 -7.98
C VAL A 142 -20.95 0.49 -7.97
N PRO A 143 -20.32 1.21 -7.01
CA PRO A 143 -18.87 1.27 -7.00
C PRO A 143 -18.31 -0.15 -6.73
N GLY A 144 -17.25 -0.51 -7.45
CA GLY A 144 -16.65 -1.83 -7.40
C GLY A 144 -15.85 -2.06 -6.12
N THR A 145 -15.37 -3.28 -5.95
CA THR A 145 -14.22 -3.59 -5.07
C THR A 145 -13.04 -4.02 -5.95
N ALA A 146 -11.83 -3.66 -5.53
CA ALA A 146 -10.61 -4.06 -6.21
C ALA A 146 -9.59 -4.52 -5.17
N ARG A 147 -8.91 -5.62 -5.45
CA ARG A 147 -7.68 -5.98 -4.75
C ARG A 147 -6.53 -5.31 -5.46
N LEU A 148 -5.86 -4.41 -4.74
CA LEU A 148 -4.71 -3.67 -5.23
C LEU A 148 -3.44 -4.29 -4.64
N ARG A 149 -2.35 -4.21 -5.40
CA ARG A 149 -0.99 -4.39 -4.90
C ARG A 149 -0.28 -3.06 -5.04
N LEU A 150 0.20 -2.49 -3.95
CA LEU A 150 0.83 -1.17 -3.97
C LEU A 150 2.26 -1.24 -3.41
N PRO A 151 3.24 -0.65 -4.10
CA PRO A 151 4.60 -0.52 -3.60
C PRO A 151 4.62 0.66 -2.61
N VAL A 152 4.29 0.43 -1.35
CA VAL A 152 4.20 1.50 -0.34
C VAL A 152 5.53 1.65 0.37
N PHE A 153 5.97 0.62 1.08
CA PHE A 153 7.17 0.67 1.91
C PHE A 153 8.41 0.31 1.10
N VAL A 154 9.51 1.01 1.37
CA VAL A 154 10.84 0.55 0.93
C VAL A 154 11.18 -0.76 1.66
N ASP A 155 12.06 -1.59 1.11
CA ASP A 155 12.51 -2.85 1.74
C ASP A 155 11.40 -3.82 2.19
N SER A 156 10.21 -3.73 1.58
CA SER A 156 9.06 -4.62 1.83
C SER A 156 8.33 -4.95 0.53
N ASP A 157 7.70 -6.12 0.52
CA ASP A 157 6.81 -6.58 -0.54
C ASP A 157 5.66 -5.58 -0.80
N PRO A 158 5.14 -5.53 -2.05
CA PRO A 158 3.95 -4.74 -2.34
C PRO A 158 2.76 -5.15 -1.45
N VAL A 159 2.16 -4.17 -0.78
CA VAL A 159 1.04 -4.42 0.13
C VAL A 159 -0.24 -4.75 -0.63
N GLU A 160 -0.99 -5.73 -0.14
CA GLU A 160 -2.32 -6.06 -0.68
C GLU A 160 -3.41 -5.25 0.03
N ILE A 161 -4.24 -4.56 -0.75
CA ILE A 161 -5.32 -3.71 -0.22
C ILE A 161 -6.64 -4.09 -0.88
N GLU A 162 -7.67 -4.40 -0.07
CA GLU A 162 -9.04 -4.43 -0.55
C GLU A 162 -9.62 -3.01 -0.53
N LEU A 163 -9.76 -2.44 -1.73
CA LEU A 163 -10.33 -1.11 -1.90
C LEU A 163 -11.84 -1.24 -2.16
N HIS A 164 -12.64 -0.61 -1.30
CA HIS A 164 -14.09 -0.49 -1.45
C HIS A 164 -14.45 0.84 -2.09
N GLY A 165 -15.63 0.90 -2.73
CA GLY A 165 -16.08 2.16 -3.30
C GLY A 165 -15.20 2.62 -4.48
N VAL A 166 -14.69 1.69 -5.28
CA VAL A 166 -13.66 2.01 -6.26
C VAL A 166 -14.19 2.98 -7.33
N GLN A 167 -13.50 4.11 -7.47
CA GLN A 167 -13.61 5.04 -8.59
C GLN A 167 -12.33 4.99 -9.43
N ILE A 168 -12.48 4.99 -10.76
CA ILE A 168 -11.34 5.03 -11.68
C ILE A 168 -11.64 6.07 -12.76
N ASP A 169 -10.76 7.04 -12.90
CA ASP A 169 -10.75 7.99 -13.99
C ASP A 169 -9.52 7.76 -14.87
N LEU A 170 -9.71 7.66 -16.19
CA LEU A 170 -8.62 7.44 -17.14
C LEU A 170 -8.60 8.55 -18.18
N THR A 171 -7.46 9.22 -18.32
CA THR A 171 -7.23 10.27 -19.31
C THR A 171 -6.26 9.76 -20.38
N PRO A 172 -6.63 9.77 -21.68
CA PRO A 172 -5.75 9.30 -22.74
C PRO A 172 -4.43 10.07 -22.78
N ASP A 173 -3.31 9.36 -22.92
CA ASP A 173 -1.96 9.93 -22.99
C ASP A 173 -1.55 10.36 -24.41
N GLY A 174 -2.37 10.01 -25.42
CA GLY A 174 -2.10 10.25 -26.84
C GLY A 174 -1.17 9.24 -27.51
N LYS A 175 -0.67 8.23 -26.79
CA LYS A 175 0.18 7.13 -27.28
C LYS A 175 -0.53 5.77 -27.24
N GLY A 176 -1.81 5.79 -26.87
CA GLY A 176 -2.66 4.61 -26.77
C GLY A 176 -2.82 4.11 -25.33
N GLY A 177 -2.09 4.68 -24.38
CA GLY A 177 -2.23 4.44 -22.94
C GLY A 177 -3.13 5.46 -22.25
N TYR A 178 -3.11 5.43 -20.92
CA TYR A 178 -3.84 6.37 -20.08
C TYR A 178 -3.03 6.74 -18.84
N ASP A 179 -3.09 8.01 -18.45
CA ASP A 179 -2.86 8.40 -17.07
C ASP A 179 -4.17 8.22 -16.29
N GLY A 180 -4.10 7.45 -15.22
CA GLY A 180 -5.21 7.06 -14.38
C GLY A 180 -5.13 7.64 -12.97
N VAL A 181 -6.29 7.81 -12.35
CA VAL A 181 -6.43 8.03 -10.90
C VAL A 181 -7.43 7.00 -10.39
N ILE A 182 -7.11 6.36 -9.29
CA ILE A 182 -7.99 5.43 -8.59
C ILE A 182 -8.22 5.92 -7.16
N ASN A 183 -9.48 5.88 -6.75
CA ASN A 183 -9.92 6.30 -5.42
C ASN A 183 -10.84 5.25 -4.78
N GLY A 184 -10.90 5.24 -3.45
CA GLY A 184 -11.84 4.44 -2.69
C GLY A 184 -11.55 4.51 -1.20
N GLY A 185 -12.17 3.61 -0.44
CA GLY A 185 -11.98 3.47 1.01
C GLY A 185 -11.42 2.11 1.38
N VAL A 186 -10.51 2.11 2.35
CA VAL A 186 -9.99 0.91 3.01
C VAL A 186 -10.56 0.88 4.42
N ARG A 187 -10.98 -0.27 4.92
CA ARG A 187 -11.41 -0.37 6.32
C ARG A 187 -10.24 -0.03 7.24
N GLU A 188 -10.48 0.78 8.26
CA GLU A 188 -9.41 1.26 9.15
C GLU A 188 -8.61 0.12 9.80
N ALA A 189 -9.29 -0.92 10.27
CA ALA A 189 -8.65 -2.08 10.87
C ALA A 189 -7.72 -2.82 9.89
N ASP A 190 -8.10 -2.90 8.62
CA ASP A 190 -7.29 -3.53 7.57
C ASP A 190 -6.11 -2.64 7.23
N ALA A 191 -6.32 -1.32 7.07
CA ALA A 191 -5.26 -0.36 6.80
C ALA A 191 -4.19 -0.36 7.91
N LEU A 192 -4.60 -0.42 9.19
CA LEU A 192 -3.68 -0.51 10.32
C LEU A 192 -2.88 -1.83 10.32
N ARG A 193 -3.52 -2.96 9.99
CA ARG A 193 -2.85 -4.26 9.90
C ARG A 193 -1.82 -4.27 8.77
N ILE A 194 -2.24 -3.85 7.58
CA ILE A 194 -1.40 -3.78 6.38
C ILE A 194 -0.19 -2.86 6.63
N ALA A 195 -0.41 -1.70 7.24
CA ALA A 195 0.68 -0.78 7.57
C ALA A 195 1.65 -1.36 8.60
N TYR A 196 1.13 -2.04 9.63
CA TYR A 196 1.99 -2.72 10.62
C TYR A 196 2.87 -3.79 9.95
N ASP A 197 2.26 -4.68 9.16
CA ASP A 197 2.99 -5.79 8.53
C ASP A 197 4.08 -5.27 7.58
N GLY A 198 3.77 -4.28 6.74
CA GLY A 198 4.75 -3.68 5.82
C GLY A 198 5.84 -2.87 6.53
N ILE A 199 5.52 -2.19 7.64
CA ILE A 199 6.54 -1.51 8.46
C ILE A 199 7.48 -2.53 9.10
N MET A 200 6.96 -3.64 9.65
CA MET A 200 7.83 -4.65 10.25
C MET A 200 8.78 -5.22 9.20
N GLU A 201 8.27 -5.59 8.03
CA GLU A 201 9.11 -6.11 6.95
C GLU A 201 10.21 -5.11 6.56
N MET A 202 9.85 -3.85 6.26
CA MET A 202 10.80 -2.78 5.96
C MET A 202 11.87 -2.62 7.04
N LEU A 203 11.46 -2.54 8.31
CA LEU A 203 12.37 -2.33 9.43
C LEU A 203 13.37 -3.47 9.58
N TYR A 204 12.92 -4.73 9.47
CA TYR A 204 13.78 -5.88 9.72
C TYR A 204 14.60 -6.31 8.50
N ALA A 205 14.18 -5.96 7.28
CA ALA A 205 14.96 -6.15 6.08
C ALA A 205 16.21 -5.26 6.10
N ASN A 206 16.09 -3.98 6.48
CA ASN A 206 17.21 -3.04 6.54
C ASN A 206 17.27 -2.24 7.86
N PRO A 207 17.65 -2.88 8.98
CA PRO A 207 17.45 -2.30 10.31
C PRO A 207 18.32 -1.08 10.60
N GLN A 208 19.51 -0.99 9.99
CA GLN A 208 20.40 0.16 10.18
C GLN A 208 19.91 1.41 9.46
N ASP A 209 19.37 1.29 8.24
CA ASP A 209 18.85 2.44 7.49
C ASP A 209 17.52 2.95 8.07
N HIS A 210 16.74 2.07 8.71
CA HIS A 210 15.44 2.43 9.29
C HIS A 210 15.46 2.65 10.81
N ARG A 211 16.64 2.68 11.44
CA ARG A 211 16.79 2.76 12.90
C ARG A 211 16.06 3.95 13.52
N THR A 212 16.12 5.12 12.88
CA THR A 212 15.39 6.33 13.35
C THR A 212 13.87 6.08 13.39
N PHE A 213 13.32 5.43 12.38
CA PHE A 213 11.89 5.13 12.34
C PHE A 213 11.52 4.03 13.34
N TRP A 214 12.38 3.03 13.51
CA TRP A 214 12.25 1.99 14.53
C TRP A 214 12.07 2.58 15.93
N TYR A 215 12.89 3.56 16.34
CA TYR A 215 12.73 4.25 17.62
C TYR A 215 11.42 5.03 17.78
N ILE A 216 10.86 5.53 16.68
CA ILE A 216 9.57 6.25 16.73
C ILE A 216 8.43 5.27 17.03
N VAL A 217 8.54 4.03 16.55
CA VAL A 217 7.49 3.01 16.69
C VAL A 217 7.70 2.09 17.90
N ASP A 218 8.93 1.84 18.35
CA ASP A 218 9.26 1.23 19.65
C ASP A 218 9.11 2.27 20.77
N ARG A 219 7.86 2.54 21.15
CA ARG A 219 7.53 3.63 22.07
C ARG A 219 7.89 3.32 23.51
N ASN A 220 7.89 2.05 23.90
CA ASN A 220 8.25 1.66 25.25
C ASN A 220 9.77 1.44 25.41
N HIS A 221 10.51 1.39 24.29
CA HIS A 221 11.95 1.18 24.19
C HIS A 221 12.39 -0.17 24.80
N ASP A 222 11.64 -1.23 24.53
CA ASP A 222 11.93 -2.59 24.99
C ASP A 222 12.65 -3.44 23.94
N GLY A 223 12.89 -2.89 22.74
CA GLY A 223 13.57 -3.60 21.67
C GLY A 223 12.65 -4.42 20.78
N THR A 224 11.35 -4.42 21.04
CA THR A 224 10.33 -5.11 20.25
C THR A 224 9.22 -4.15 19.86
N ILE A 225 8.65 -4.35 18.67
CA ILE A 225 7.53 -3.52 18.21
C ILE A 225 6.29 -4.39 18.16
N GLY A 226 5.42 -4.19 19.14
CA GLY A 226 4.09 -4.80 19.19
C GLY A 226 3.07 -4.02 18.38
N PHE A 227 2.02 -4.71 17.92
CA PHE A 227 0.92 -4.09 17.19
C PHE A 227 0.30 -2.90 17.95
N GLU A 228 0.11 -3.03 19.26
CA GLU A 228 -0.49 -1.97 20.09
C GLU A 228 0.38 -0.70 20.17
N GLU A 229 1.70 -0.84 20.09
CA GLU A 229 2.64 0.29 20.15
C GLU A 229 2.57 1.16 18.90
N THR A 230 2.26 0.51 17.78
CA THR A 230 2.09 1.18 16.48
C THR A 230 0.68 1.74 16.27
N THR A 231 -0.34 1.20 16.96
CA THR A 231 -1.75 1.50 16.67
C THR A 231 -2.57 2.10 17.82
N THR A 232 -2.03 2.25 19.03
CA THR A 232 -2.81 2.74 20.18
C THR A 232 -2.09 3.78 21.03
N GLY A 233 -2.87 4.61 21.74
CA GLY A 233 -2.35 5.51 22.77
C GLY A 233 -1.53 6.67 22.23
N GLY A 234 -1.88 7.21 21.06
CA GLY A 234 -1.17 8.28 20.37
C GLY A 234 -0.03 7.76 19.49
N ALA A 235 -0.16 6.54 18.97
CA ALA A 235 0.83 5.96 18.09
C ALA A 235 0.83 6.62 16.71
N LEU A 236 1.95 6.51 15.99
CA LEU A 236 2.08 7.14 14.68
C LEU A 236 1.00 6.67 13.70
N LEU A 237 0.74 5.36 13.59
CA LEU A 237 -0.27 4.85 12.66
C LEU A 237 -1.68 5.26 13.08
N GLU A 238 -1.99 5.29 14.38
CA GLU A 238 -3.27 5.81 14.86
C GLU A 238 -3.51 7.26 14.41
N SER A 239 -2.46 8.08 14.39
CA SER A 239 -2.56 9.49 13.96
C SER A 239 -2.63 9.68 12.44
N LEU A 240 -2.07 8.74 11.67
CA LEU A 240 -1.96 8.82 10.21
C LEU A 240 -3.10 8.06 9.50
N ILE A 241 -3.61 7.00 10.12
CA ILE A 241 -4.63 6.09 9.60
C ILE A 241 -5.85 6.22 10.50
N ALA A 242 -6.65 7.23 10.20
CA ALA A 242 -7.93 7.48 10.85
C ALA A 242 -9.00 7.57 9.79
N SER A 243 -10.18 6.99 10.04
CA SER A 243 -11.30 7.09 9.12
C SER A 243 -11.66 8.54 8.86
N ASP A 244 -11.62 8.95 7.60
CA ASP A 244 -12.02 10.27 7.11
C ASP A 244 -13.23 10.18 6.17
N LEU A 245 -13.70 8.97 5.89
CA LEU A 245 -14.70 8.70 4.85
C LEU A 245 -15.85 7.82 5.38
N GLU A 246 -17.08 8.13 4.99
CA GLU A 246 -18.25 7.27 5.24
C GLU A 246 -18.84 6.71 3.92
N ILE A 247 -18.43 5.51 3.51
CA ILE A 247 -18.93 4.89 2.28
C ILE A 247 -20.25 4.18 2.54
N ARG A 248 -21.23 4.38 1.65
CA ARG A 248 -22.46 3.58 1.61
C ARG A 248 -22.24 2.30 0.80
N LEU A 249 -22.38 1.15 1.43
CA LEU A 249 -22.33 -0.16 0.79
C LEU A 249 -23.64 -0.52 0.05
N ARG A 250 -23.58 -1.56 -0.77
CA ARG A 250 -24.73 -2.07 -1.57
C ARG A 250 -25.92 -2.51 -0.74
N ASP A 251 -25.70 -3.01 0.47
CA ASP A 251 -26.77 -3.39 1.39
C ASP A 251 -27.41 -2.18 2.11
N GLY A 252 -26.93 -0.97 1.81
CA GLY A 252 -27.40 0.28 2.36
C GLY A 252 -26.74 0.67 3.68
N THR A 253 -25.84 -0.16 4.22
CA THR A 253 -25.05 0.18 5.40
C THR A 253 -24.05 1.29 5.06
N ARG A 254 -23.70 2.08 6.07
CA ARG A 254 -22.62 3.06 5.99
C ARG A 254 -21.47 2.57 6.83
N GLU A 255 -20.28 2.61 6.26
CA GLU A 255 -19.08 2.13 6.91
C GLU A 255 -18.01 3.21 6.93
N PRO A 256 -17.42 3.48 8.11
CA PRO A 256 -16.26 4.34 8.21
C PRO A 256 -15.06 3.65 7.56
N MET A 257 -14.34 4.40 6.74
CA MET A 257 -13.17 3.94 6.00
C MET A 257 -12.11 5.04 5.98
N VAL A 258 -10.88 4.65 5.70
CA VAL A 258 -9.77 5.55 5.42
C VAL A 258 -9.66 5.68 3.91
N SER A 259 -9.72 6.90 3.41
CA SER A 259 -9.68 7.16 1.97
C SER A 259 -8.29 6.95 1.38
N LEU A 260 -8.27 6.42 0.16
CA LEU A 260 -7.08 6.20 -0.64
C LEU A 260 -7.28 6.81 -2.02
N GLY A 261 -6.26 7.53 -2.49
CA GLY A 261 -6.19 8.09 -3.83
C GLY A 261 -4.75 8.10 -4.34
N PHE A 262 -4.50 7.46 -5.48
CA PHE A 262 -3.19 7.48 -6.13
C PHE A 262 -3.31 7.53 -7.65
N GLY A 263 -2.26 8.00 -8.31
CA GLY A 263 -2.16 8.01 -9.77
C GLY A 263 -1.47 6.75 -10.28
N PHE A 264 -1.69 6.42 -11.54
CA PHE A 264 -0.98 5.33 -12.20
C PHE A 264 -0.96 5.59 -13.71
N HIS A 265 -0.09 4.90 -14.44
CA HIS A 265 -0.11 4.90 -15.90
C HIS A 265 -0.31 3.49 -16.44
N ILE A 266 -1.06 3.38 -17.52
CA ILE A 266 -1.29 2.12 -18.21
C ILE A 266 -0.89 2.18 -19.68
N SER A 267 -0.21 1.14 -20.14
CA SER A 267 0.18 0.96 -21.54
C SER A 267 -0.55 -0.22 -22.19
N PRO A 268 -0.89 -0.15 -23.49
CA PRO A 268 -1.54 -1.24 -24.22
C PRO A 268 -0.74 -2.55 -24.17
N CYS A 269 -1.43 -3.66 -23.88
CA CYS A 269 -0.82 -4.99 -23.82
C CYS A 269 -1.62 -6.06 -24.57
N PRO A 270 -1.84 -5.93 -25.89
CA PRO A 270 -2.80 -6.75 -26.63
C PRO A 270 -2.41 -8.24 -26.81
N SER A 271 -1.29 -8.70 -26.25
CA SER A 271 -0.85 -10.11 -26.32
C SER A 271 -0.12 -10.62 -25.06
N GLY A 272 -0.21 -9.90 -23.94
CA GLY A 272 0.53 -10.25 -22.71
C GLY A 272 2.05 -10.00 -22.78
N GLN A 273 2.58 -9.71 -23.96
CA GLN A 273 3.98 -9.31 -24.18
C GLN A 273 4.08 -7.79 -24.15
N CYS A 274 3.97 -7.22 -22.96
CA CYS A 274 4.41 -5.85 -22.75
C CYS A 274 5.93 -5.85 -22.62
N ALA A 275 6.59 -4.82 -23.16
CA ALA A 275 8.03 -4.70 -22.98
C ALA A 275 8.31 -4.64 -21.47
N PRO A 276 9.01 -5.62 -20.88
CA PRO A 276 9.43 -5.48 -19.50
C PRO A 276 10.29 -4.22 -19.48
N ALA A 277 9.97 -3.31 -18.57
CA ALA A 277 10.89 -2.23 -18.25
C ALA A 277 12.25 -2.85 -17.92
N THR A 278 13.33 -2.12 -18.17
CA THR A 278 14.66 -2.61 -17.78
C THR A 278 14.79 -2.48 -16.27
N ILE A 279 15.08 -3.58 -15.58
CA ILE A 279 15.47 -3.56 -14.17
C ILE A 279 16.77 -2.74 -14.07
N ALA A 280 16.70 -1.60 -13.38
CA ALA A 280 17.81 -0.71 -13.13
C ALA A 280 18.53 -1.10 -11.84
N ASP A 281 17.78 -1.54 -10.83
CA ASP A 281 18.27 -2.01 -9.55
C ASP A 281 17.63 -3.37 -9.22
N ARG A 282 18.46 -4.41 -9.16
CA ARG A 282 18.01 -5.78 -8.86
C ARG A 282 17.73 -5.97 -7.38
N CYS A 283 18.47 -5.24 -6.54
CA CYS A 283 18.38 -5.35 -5.08
C CYS A 283 17.09 -4.76 -4.47
N HIS A 284 16.11 -4.37 -5.29
CA HIS A 284 14.82 -3.85 -4.84
C HIS A 284 13.69 -4.22 -5.83
N ASP A 285 13.90 -5.25 -6.64
CA ASP A 285 12.95 -5.67 -7.67
C ASP A 285 12.00 -6.78 -7.19
N ARG A 286 12.19 -7.27 -5.95
CA ARG A 286 11.37 -8.25 -5.26
C ARG A 286 11.38 -9.63 -5.90
N ILE A 287 12.43 -9.96 -6.64
CA ILE A 287 12.69 -11.31 -7.12
C ILE A 287 14.12 -11.74 -6.79
N LEU A 288 14.31 -13.00 -6.42
CA LEU A 288 15.65 -13.53 -6.18
C LEU A 288 16.41 -13.66 -7.51
N ASP A 289 17.33 -12.72 -7.78
CA ASP A 289 18.12 -12.74 -9.00
C ASP A 289 19.57 -12.21 -8.85
N GLY A 290 20.31 -12.14 -9.97
CA GLY A 290 21.69 -11.66 -9.96
C GLY A 290 22.61 -12.49 -9.05
N THR A 291 23.15 -11.84 -8.01
CA THR A 291 24.05 -12.42 -7.01
C THR A 291 23.43 -12.56 -5.63
N GLU A 292 22.15 -12.23 -5.50
CA GLU A 292 21.41 -12.28 -4.24
C GLU A 292 21.39 -13.69 -3.64
N THR A 293 21.35 -13.76 -2.32
CA THR A 293 21.20 -15.02 -1.59
C THR A 293 19.82 -15.22 -1.00
N ASP A 294 19.11 -14.12 -0.70
CA ASP A 294 17.65 -14.06 -0.53
C ASP A 294 17.10 -12.87 -1.32
N ILE A 295 15.78 -12.77 -1.45
CA ILE A 295 15.14 -11.72 -2.26
C ILE A 295 15.69 -10.33 -1.86
N ASP A 296 16.24 -9.59 -2.83
CA ASP A 296 16.75 -8.23 -2.67
C ASP A 296 17.95 -8.06 -1.70
N CYS A 297 18.60 -9.14 -1.26
CA CYS A 297 19.72 -9.07 -0.30
C CYS A 297 20.82 -10.12 -0.54
N GLY A 298 22.00 -9.87 0.04
CA GLY A 298 23.19 -10.71 -0.07
C GLY A 298 23.97 -10.50 -1.37
N GLY A 299 25.18 -11.05 -1.44
CA GLY A 299 26.07 -10.85 -2.60
C GLY A 299 26.44 -9.38 -2.81
N ASP A 300 26.09 -8.82 -3.97
CA ASP A 300 26.33 -7.41 -4.32
C ASP A 300 25.26 -6.44 -3.77
N CYS A 301 24.20 -6.96 -3.16
CA CYS A 301 23.15 -6.17 -2.52
C CYS A 301 23.48 -5.87 -1.05
N MET A 302 22.55 -5.22 -0.35
CA MET A 302 22.66 -5.06 1.11
C MET A 302 22.72 -6.41 1.82
N PRO A 303 23.37 -6.53 2.99
CA PRO A 303 23.31 -7.76 3.77
C PRO A 303 21.86 -8.12 4.13
N CYS A 304 21.58 -9.41 4.16
CA CYS A 304 20.31 -9.97 4.55
C CYS A 304 20.07 -9.86 6.07
N GLY A 305 18.80 -9.71 6.42
CA GLY A 305 18.28 -9.69 7.78
C GLY A 305 18.24 -11.06 8.44
N ASP A 306 17.77 -11.09 9.68
CA ASP A 306 17.70 -12.30 10.48
C ASP A 306 16.86 -13.41 9.80
N ARG A 307 17.39 -14.65 9.78
CA ARG A 307 16.76 -15.86 9.21
C ARG A 307 16.60 -15.91 7.69
N GLU A 308 16.97 -14.86 6.99
CA GLU A 308 17.05 -14.85 5.53
C GLU A 308 18.19 -15.75 5.04
N ARG A 309 18.09 -16.17 3.79
CA ARG A 309 19.03 -17.09 3.16
C ARG A 309 20.37 -16.41 2.90
N CYS A 310 21.43 -17.17 3.14
CA CYS A 310 22.79 -16.73 2.94
C CYS A 310 23.66 -17.87 2.41
N SER A 311 24.74 -17.51 1.72
CA SER A 311 25.78 -18.45 1.27
C SER A 311 27.11 -18.22 2.00
N ALA A 312 27.32 -17.03 2.53
CA ALA A 312 28.54 -16.62 3.22
C ALA A 312 28.25 -15.67 4.39
N PRO A 313 29.16 -15.55 5.38
CA PRO A 313 29.02 -14.63 6.50
C PRO A 313 28.72 -13.17 6.09
N GLU A 314 29.35 -12.69 5.02
CA GLU A 314 29.18 -11.34 4.47
C GLU A 314 27.78 -11.05 3.90
N ASP A 315 26.99 -12.09 3.59
CA ASP A 315 25.61 -11.92 3.16
C ASP A 315 24.68 -11.52 4.31
N CYS A 316 25.14 -11.48 5.56
CA CYS A 316 24.30 -11.25 6.73
C CYS A 316 24.75 -10.00 7.49
N PHE A 317 23.79 -9.21 8.01
CA PHE A 317 24.11 -8.12 8.94
C PHE A 317 24.92 -8.61 10.15
N SER A 318 24.54 -9.76 10.71
CA SER A 318 25.26 -10.40 11.82
C SER A 318 26.65 -10.94 11.47
N GLY A 319 27.05 -10.90 10.18
CA GLY A 319 28.31 -11.48 9.75
C GLY A 319 28.39 -12.99 9.99
N SER A 320 27.25 -13.69 10.10
CA SER A 320 27.20 -15.11 10.43
C SER A 320 26.10 -15.83 9.65
N CYS A 321 26.52 -16.60 8.65
CA CYS A 321 25.66 -17.51 7.92
C CYS A 321 25.72 -18.92 8.52
N ALA A 322 24.68 -19.32 9.25
CA ALA A 322 24.61 -20.59 9.96
C ALA A 322 23.47 -21.46 9.43
N GLY A 323 23.80 -22.63 8.89
CA GLY A 323 22.79 -23.54 8.31
C GLY A 323 22.13 -23.00 7.04
N GLY A 324 22.78 -22.07 6.33
CA GLY A 324 22.24 -21.40 5.15
C GLY A 324 21.27 -20.27 5.47
N GLN A 325 21.22 -19.82 6.73
CA GLN A 325 20.41 -18.68 7.16
C GLN A 325 21.24 -17.71 8.01
N CYS A 326 20.92 -16.43 7.93
CA CYS A 326 21.53 -15.41 8.75
C CYS A 326 21.15 -15.62 10.22
N ALA A 327 22.17 -15.65 11.08
CA ALA A 327 21.98 -15.69 12.52
C ALA A 327 21.36 -14.36 13.00
N ALA A 328 20.58 -14.44 14.08
CA ALA A 328 20.02 -13.25 14.70
C ALA A 328 21.11 -12.33 15.24
N ALA A 329 20.88 -11.02 15.16
CA ALA A 329 21.70 -9.99 15.77
C ALA A 329 21.92 -10.24 17.28
N SER A 330 23.09 -9.83 17.81
CA SER A 330 23.46 -10.09 19.20
C SER A 330 24.18 -8.89 19.84
N CYS A 331 23.63 -8.40 20.95
CA CYS A 331 24.17 -7.34 21.80
C CYS A 331 25.50 -7.65 22.52
N SER A 332 26.33 -8.57 22.01
CA SER A 332 27.59 -9.00 22.63
C SER A 332 28.53 -9.74 21.68
N ASP A 333 28.31 -9.66 20.36
CA ASP A 333 29.11 -10.36 19.36
C ASP A 333 30.25 -9.53 18.76
N GLY A 334 30.37 -8.26 19.16
CA GLY A 334 31.43 -7.36 18.73
C GLY A 334 31.20 -6.74 17.36
N ARG A 335 29.99 -6.81 16.81
CA ARG A 335 29.59 -6.21 15.54
C ARG A 335 28.59 -5.08 15.79
N LEU A 336 28.32 -4.31 14.74
CA LEU A 336 27.23 -3.33 14.71
C LEU A 336 26.18 -3.92 13.78
N ASP A 337 25.16 -4.53 14.33
CA ASP A 337 24.09 -5.19 13.59
C ASP A 337 22.70 -4.93 14.22
N GLY A 338 21.66 -5.49 13.60
CA GLY A 338 20.28 -5.25 14.03
C GLY A 338 19.97 -3.76 14.15
N PHE A 339 19.42 -3.35 15.30
CA PHE A 339 19.09 -1.95 15.61
C PHE A 339 20.07 -1.28 16.56
N GLU A 340 21.28 -1.81 16.74
CA GLU A 340 22.28 -1.22 17.62
C GLU A 340 22.67 0.21 17.19
N ALA A 341 22.99 1.07 18.15
CA ALA A 341 23.45 2.44 17.91
C ALA A 341 24.99 2.54 17.85
N ASP A 342 25.68 1.69 18.62
CA ASP A 342 27.12 1.43 18.55
C ASP A 342 27.34 -0.07 18.81
N ILE A 343 28.54 -0.59 18.55
CA ILE A 343 28.87 -2.02 18.69
C ILE A 343 28.41 -2.56 20.05
N ASP A 344 27.51 -3.54 20.02
CA ASP A 344 26.94 -4.24 21.18
C ASP A 344 26.09 -3.36 22.14
N CYS A 345 25.61 -2.18 21.72
CA CYS A 345 24.84 -1.31 22.61
C CYS A 345 23.89 -0.31 21.91
N GLY A 346 22.93 0.21 22.68
CA GLY A 346 21.90 1.14 22.21
C GLY A 346 20.82 0.44 21.37
N GLY A 347 19.76 1.16 21.03
CA GLY A 347 18.65 0.59 20.26
C GLY A 347 17.95 -0.53 21.01
N GLY A 348 17.82 -1.68 20.34
CA GLY A 348 17.28 -2.92 20.93
C GLY A 348 18.20 -3.58 21.97
N CYS A 349 19.39 -3.01 22.23
CA CYS A 349 20.37 -3.51 23.17
C CYS A 349 20.49 -2.66 24.43
N GLY A 350 21.30 -3.12 25.39
CA GLY A 350 21.57 -2.35 26.62
C GLY A 350 22.21 -1.00 26.31
N SER A 351 21.92 0.03 27.11
CA SER A 351 22.44 1.38 26.88
C SER A 351 23.97 1.42 26.81
N CYS A 352 24.48 2.19 25.86
CA CYS A 352 25.87 2.51 25.65
C CYS A 352 26.50 3.33 26.79
N ALA A 353 27.81 3.14 26.97
CA ALA A 353 28.64 3.93 27.87
C ALA A 353 29.03 5.29 27.24
N SER A 354 29.52 6.24 28.06
CA SER A 354 30.01 7.53 27.56
C SER A 354 31.08 7.38 26.46
N GLY A 355 30.99 8.22 25.43
CA GLY A 355 31.87 8.25 24.25
C GLY A 355 31.43 7.36 23.09
N ARG A 356 30.46 6.47 23.31
CA ARG A 356 29.85 5.62 22.26
C ARG A 356 28.92 6.42 21.36
N THR A 357 28.70 5.91 20.15
CA THR A 357 27.71 6.45 19.20
C THR A 357 26.30 6.30 19.78
N CYS A 358 25.42 7.24 19.48
CA CYS A 358 24.01 7.20 19.83
C CYS A 358 23.21 8.00 18.82
N ASP A 359 21.94 7.67 18.68
CA ASP A 359 20.97 8.47 17.94
C ASP A 359 20.04 9.21 18.91
N PHE A 360 19.71 8.57 20.03
CA PHE A 360 18.75 9.07 21.00
C PHE A 360 19.30 9.02 22.42
N ALA A 361 18.70 9.83 23.29
CA ALA A 361 19.07 9.92 24.69
C ALA A 361 19.06 8.56 25.41
N HIS A 362 18.10 7.68 25.11
CA HIS A 362 17.94 6.39 25.77
C HIS A 362 18.99 5.35 25.35
N ASP A 363 19.70 5.58 24.23
CA ASP A 363 20.88 4.79 23.88
C ASP A 363 21.98 4.93 24.92
N CYS A 364 21.99 6.03 25.68
CA CYS A 364 23.06 6.33 26.60
C CYS A 364 22.66 5.99 28.03
N THR A 365 23.57 5.35 28.77
CA THR A 365 23.40 5.10 30.22
C THR A 365 23.11 6.40 30.99
N SER A 366 23.61 7.53 30.50
CA SER A 366 23.40 8.86 31.07
C SER A 366 22.09 9.53 30.70
N GLY A 367 21.38 9.04 29.69
CA GLY A 367 20.23 9.72 29.10
C GLY A 367 20.61 10.94 28.25
N MET A 368 21.88 11.09 27.84
CA MET A 368 22.34 12.25 27.07
C MET A 368 23.07 11.82 25.80
N CYS A 369 22.41 11.99 24.66
CA CYS A 369 23.01 11.90 23.34
C CYS A 369 23.20 13.32 22.77
N THR A 370 24.42 13.70 22.42
CA THR A 370 24.70 15.03 21.84
C THR A 370 25.81 14.92 20.81
N ASN A 371 25.60 15.47 19.61
CA ASN A 371 26.52 15.28 18.47
C ASN A 371 26.86 13.80 18.27
N ASP A 372 25.83 12.95 18.28
CA ASP A 372 25.89 11.50 18.04
C ASP A 372 26.82 10.75 19.01
N ARG A 373 26.97 11.26 20.24
CA ARG A 373 27.80 10.68 21.31
C ARG A 373 27.13 10.71 22.67
N CYS A 374 27.32 9.63 23.43
CA CYS A 374 26.90 9.52 24.83
C CYS A 374 27.82 10.31 25.76
N PHE A 375 27.27 11.04 26.73
CA PHE A 375 28.04 11.82 27.72
C PHE A 375 27.80 11.40 29.15
#